data_AF-A0A351RBV1-F1
#
_entry.id   AF-A0A351RBV1-F1
#
_cell.length_a   1.000
_cell.length_b   1.000
_cell.length_c   1.000
_cell.angle_alpha   90.00
_cell.angle_beta   90.00
_cell.angle_gamma   90.00
#
_symmetry.space_group_name_H-M   'P 1'
#
loop_
_entity.id
_entity.type
_entity.pdbx_description
1 polymer ?
#
loop_
_entity_poly.entity_id
_entity_poly.type
_entity_poly.pdbx_seq_one_letter_code
_entity_poly.pdbx_strand_id
1 'polypeptide(L)'
;AGNDVLTGGLGSDTFVWYLADSGTVGVPASDTITDFNTAANVDKLDLRDLLQGETAVGVGANLENYLHFEKVGTDTVVHISSNGSFNNGYNPAAEVQTITLQNVDLVGSYTNDQQIIQNLLDNQKLITD
;
A
#
# COMPACT_ATOMS: atom_id res chain seq x y z
N ALA A 1 -0.15 7.85 13.18
CA ALA A 1 1.20 8.44 13.07
C ALA A 1 2.10 7.74 14.07
N GLY A 2 3.29 7.35 13.63
CA GLY A 2 4.14 6.44 14.40
C GLY A 2 4.07 5.03 13.82
N ASN A 3 4.36 4.03 14.65
CA ASN A 3 4.37 2.64 14.24
C ASN A 3 3.22 1.92 14.93
N ASP A 4 2.22 1.51 14.15
CA ASP A 4 0.95 1.01 14.63
C ASP A 4 0.77 -0.49 14.32
N VAL A 5 0.06 -1.20 15.22
CA VAL A 5 -0.40 -2.58 14.97
C VAL A 5 -1.92 -2.54 14.86
N LEU A 6 -2.42 -2.92 13.68
CA LEU A 6 -3.82 -2.78 13.29
C LEU A 6 -4.45 -4.17 13.11
N THR A 7 -5.67 -4.33 13.61
CA THR A 7 -6.49 -5.54 13.48
C THR A 7 -7.90 -5.11 13.13
N GLY A 8 -8.43 -5.57 12.00
CA GLY A 8 -9.81 -5.24 11.57
C GLY A 8 -10.87 -6.11 12.26
N GLY A 9 -10.54 -7.39 12.44
CA GLY A 9 -11.41 -8.39 13.04
C GLY A 9 -12.30 -9.07 12.00
N LEU A 10 -13.60 -9.12 12.30
CA LEU A 10 -14.58 -9.73 11.41
C LEU A 10 -15.28 -8.65 10.61
N GLY A 11 -15.45 -8.89 9.31
CA GLY A 11 -16.22 -8.01 8.44
C GLY A 11 -15.39 -7.57 7.24
N SER A 12 -15.78 -6.43 6.68
CA SER A 12 -15.06 -5.74 5.62
C SER A 12 -14.48 -4.47 6.22
N ASP A 13 -13.17 -4.43 6.39
CA ASP A 13 -12.49 -3.34 7.08
C ASP A 13 -11.80 -2.38 6.11
N THR A 14 -11.71 -1.11 6.49
CA THR A 14 -10.94 -0.10 5.74
C THR A 14 -9.88 0.48 6.66
N PHE A 15 -8.63 0.17 6.36
CA PHE A 15 -7.48 0.71 7.03
C PHE A 15 -7.09 2.01 6.32
N VAL A 16 -7.09 3.12 7.05
CA VAL A 16 -6.94 4.47 6.49
C VAL A 16 -5.62 5.07 6.94
N TRP A 17 -4.87 5.63 6.00
CA TRP A 17 -3.68 6.42 6.27
C TRP A 17 -3.90 7.87 5.88
N TYR A 18 -3.57 8.77 6.80
CA TYR A 18 -3.56 10.19 6.56
C TYR A 18 -2.15 10.67 6.22
N LEU A 19 -2.03 11.80 5.51
CA LEU A 19 -0.71 12.39 5.21
C LEU A 19 0.08 12.68 6.49
N ALA A 20 -0.62 13.04 7.58
CA ALA A 20 -0.02 13.30 8.88
C ALA A 20 0.50 12.05 9.60
N ASP A 21 0.15 10.85 9.13
CA ASP A 21 0.63 9.60 9.71
C ASP A 21 2.02 9.21 9.22
N SER A 22 2.43 9.71 8.05
CA SER A 22 3.67 9.29 7.41
C SER A 22 4.90 9.66 8.24
N GLY A 23 5.93 8.83 8.12
CA GLY A 23 7.27 9.20 8.54
C GLY A 23 7.85 10.33 7.70
N THR A 24 9.12 10.63 7.94
CA THR A 24 9.88 11.54 7.08
C THR A 24 10.50 10.76 5.93
N VAL A 25 10.74 11.42 4.80
CA VAL A 25 11.40 10.83 3.63
C VAL A 25 12.69 10.10 4.01
N GLY A 26 12.78 8.80 3.69
CA GLY A 26 13.90 7.92 4.01
C GLY A 26 13.92 7.39 5.45
N VAL A 27 12.93 7.75 6.27
CA VAL A 27 12.71 7.26 7.63
C VAL A 27 11.20 7.00 7.79
N PRO A 28 10.70 5.91 7.19
CA PRO A 28 9.28 5.66 7.13
C PRO A 28 8.68 5.35 8.50
N ALA A 29 7.41 5.70 8.66
CA ALA A 29 6.56 5.07 9.68
C ALA A 29 6.31 3.61 9.30
N SER A 30 6.15 2.72 10.28
CA SER A 30 6.06 1.28 10.05
C SER A 30 4.86 0.69 10.77
N ASP A 31 3.86 0.29 9.98
CA ASP A 31 2.62 -0.29 10.49
C ASP A 31 2.51 -1.76 10.13
N THR A 32 1.79 -2.51 10.96
CA THR A 32 1.51 -3.94 10.72
C THR A 32 0.01 -4.20 10.79
N ILE A 33 -0.56 -4.79 9.75
CA ILE A 33 -1.93 -5.33 9.77
C ILE A 33 -1.87 -6.83 10.02
N THR A 34 -2.56 -7.30 11.04
CA THR A 34 -2.45 -8.69 11.52
C THR A 34 -3.37 -9.69 10.83
N ASP A 35 -4.43 -9.21 10.17
CA ASP A 35 -5.56 -10.04 9.73
C ASP A 35 -6.17 -9.61 8.39
N PHE A 36 -5.41 -8.95 7.52
CA PHE A 36 -5.91 -8.43 6.24
C PHE A 36 -6.49 -9.55 5.35
N ASN A 37 -7.78 -9.45 5.04
CA ASN A 37 -8.51 -10.41 4.25
C ASN A 37 -8.36 -10.15 2.74
N THR A 38 -7.85 -11.12 2.00
CA THR A 38 -7.59 -11.02 0.55
C THR A 38 -8.81 -11.30 -0.34
N ALA A 39 -9.99 -11.60 0.21
CA ALA A 39 -11.21 -11.70 -0.58
C ALA A 39 -11.64 -10.34 -1.16
N ALA A 40 -12.17 -10.35 -2.38
CA ALA A 40 -12.58 -9.12 -3.08
C ALA A 40 -13.62 -8.33 -2.26
N ASN A 41 -13.44 -7.00 -2.19
CA ASN A 41 -14.31 -6.07 -1.48
C ASN A 41 -14.52 -6.38 0.03
N VAL A 42 -13.57 -7.12 0.64
CA VAL A 42 -13.53 -7.32 2.09
C VAL A 42 -12.66 -6.25 2.73
N ASP A 43 -11.35 -6.48 2.85
CA ASP A 43 -10.46 -5.49 3.44
C ASP A 43 -9.77 -4.62 2.39
N LYS A 44 -9.55 -3.36 2.78
CA LYS A 44 -9.09 -2.29 1.92
C LYS A 44 -8.01 -1.44 2.59
N LEU A 45 -7.02 -1.04 1.80
CA LEU A 45 -6.09 0.03 2.12
C LEU A 45 -6.63 1.32 1.50
N ASP A 46 -6.89 2.33 2.32
CA ASP A 46 -7.29 3.66 1.89
C ASP A 46 -6.11 4.62 2.04
N LEU A 47 -5.54 4.98 0.90
CA LEU A 47 -4.34 5.80 0.79
C LEU A 47 -4.62 7.17 0.16
N ARG A 48 -5.91 7.53 -0.05
CA ARG A 48 -6.31 8.79 -0.71
C ARG A 48 -5.68 10.04 -0.10
N ASP A 49 -5.62 10.10 1.22
CA ASP A 49 -5.01 11.25 1.89
C ASP A 49 -3.48 11.15 1.94
N LEU A 50 -2.93 9.93 1.96
CA LEU A 50 -1.48 9.73 2.02
C LEU A 50 -0.78 10.04 0.68
N LEU A 51 -1.39 9.65 -0.44
CA LEU A 51 -0.84 9.89 -1.78
C LEU A 51 -1.22 11.29 -2.25
N GLN A 52 -0.29 11.96 -2.92
CA GLN A 52 -0.41 13.35 -3.34
C GLN A 52 -0.02 13.49 -4.80
N GLY A 53 -1.01 13.68 -5.67
CA GLY A 53 -0.82 13.90 -7.10
C GLY A 53 -0.79 12.61 -7.93
N GLU A 54 -1.30 11.52 -7.37
CA GLU A 54 -1.48 10.26 -8.08
C GLU A 54 -2.61 10.34 -9.11
N THR A 55 -2.64 9.35 -9.98
CA THR A 55 -3.74 9.07 -10.88
C THR A 55 -3.89 7.56 -10.91
N ALA A 56 -5.01 7.06 -10.40
CA ALA A 56 -5.21 5.63 -10.21
C ALA A 56 -5.43 4.87 -11.52
N VAL A 57 -6.24 5.44 -12.41
CA VAL A 57 -6.75 4.76 -13.61
C VAL A 57 -6.77 5.68 -14.84
N GLY A 58 -6.63 5.08 -16.02
CA GLY A 58 -6.71 5.78 -17.30
C GLY A 58 -5.37 6.31 -17.82
N VAL A 59 -5.44 7.28 -18.73
CA VAL A 59 -4.23 7.87 -19.34
C VAL A 59 -3.48 8.69 -18.29
N GLY A 60 -2.22 8.34 -18.05
CA GLY A 60 -1.39 8.98 -17.03
C GLY A 60 -1.45 8.32 -15.66
N ALA A 61 -2.07 7.14 -15.54
CA ALA A 61 -2.00 6.34 -14.32
C ALA A 61 -0.55 6.11 -13.91
N ASN A 62 -0.25 6.31 -12.63
CA ASN A 62 1.14 6.46 -12.16
C ASN A 62 1.40 5.83 -10.77
N LEU A 63 0.49 5.01 -10.25
CA LEU A 63 0.57 4.43 -8.89
C LEU A 63 1.85 3.61 -8.65
N GLU A 64 2.48 3.07 -9.71
CA GLU A 64 3.78 2.39 -9.63
C GLU A 64 4.94 3.31 -9.22
N ASN A 65 4.74 4.64 -9.27
CA ASN A 65 5.69 5.61 -8.73
C ASN A 65 5.50 5.85 -7.23
N TYR A 66 4.40 5.39 -6.66
CA TYR A 66 4.02 5.60 -5.26
C TYR A 66 4.14 4.32 -4.45
N LEU A 67 3.80 3.17 -5.04
CA LEU A 67 3.63 1.90 -4.33
C LEU A 67 4.62 0.86 -4.85
N HIS A 68 5.29 0.18 -3.92
CA HIS A 68 6.10 -0.99 -4.20
C HIS A 68 5.70 -2.14 -3.27
N PHE A 69 5.60 -3.35 -3.81
CA PHE A 69 5.18 -4.53 -3.08
C PHE A 69 6.29 -5.57 -3.11
N GLU A 70 6.71 -6.02 -1.93
CA GLU A 70 7.61 -7.16 -1.79
C GLU A 70 6.99 -8.25 -0.93
N LYS A 71 7.33 -9.50 -1.23
CA LYS A 71 6.97 -10.65 -0.39
C LYS A 71 8.16 -11.03 0.47
N VAL A 72 7.99 -10.97 1.78
CA VAL A 72 9.01 -11.35 2.77
C VAL A 72 8.48 -12.52 3.59
N GLY A 73 9.01 -13.72 3.33
CA GLY A 73 8.49 -14.93 3.95
C GLY A 73 7.04 -15.18 3.53
N THR A 74 6.10 -15.09 4.48
CA THR A 74 4.65 -15.20 4.26
C THR A 74 3.93 -13.86 4.15
N ASP A 75 4.64 -12.76 4.38
CA ASP A 75 4.07 -11.44 4.52
C ASP A 75 4.23 -10.67 3.21
N THR A 76 3.35 -9.68 3.00
CA THR A 76 3.51 -8.66 1.97
C THR A 76 3.91 -7.38 2.66
N VAL A 77 5.00 -6.76 2.20
CA VAL A 77 5.42 -5.42 2.63
C VAL A 77 5.08 -4.44 1.51
N VAL A 78 4.32 -3.42 1.86
CA VAL A 78 3.94 -2.32 0.97
C VAL A 78 4.77 -1.10 1.35
N HIS A 79 5.62 -0.65 0.45
CA HIS A 79 6.40 0.57 0.58
C HIS A 79 5.69 1.70 -0.14
N ILE A 80 5.65 2.88 0.49
CA ILE A 80 4.86 4.00 0.00
C ILE A 80 5.71 5.28 -0.04
N SER A 81 5.67 5.95 -1.18
CA SER A 81 6.09 7.34 -1.36
C SER A 81 4.86 8.22 -1.52
N SER A 82 4.68 9.22 -0.65
CA SER A 82 3.48 10.09 -0.70
C SER A 82 3.42 10.97 -1.95
N ASN A 83 4.54 11.22 -2.63
CA ASN A 83 4.62 12.16 -3.75
C ASN A 83 5.11 11.52 -5.05
N GLY A 84 5.08 10.19 -5.14
CA GLY A 84 5.45 9.47 -6.36
C GLY A 84 6.97 9.43 -6.63
N SER A 85 7.81 9.62 -5.62
CA SER A 85 9.27 9.75 -5.82
C SER A 85 10.01 8.41 -6.00
N PHE A 86 9.31 7.27 -6.13
CA PHE A 86 9.94 6.03 -6.57
C PHE A 86 10.41 6.13 -8.04
N ASN A 87 9.72 6.89 -8.90
CA ASN A 87 10.15 7.14 -10.28
C ASN A 87 10.43 5.86 -11.09
N ASN A 88 9.43 4.98 -11.23
CA ASN A 88 9.48 3.69 -11.92
C ASN A 88 10.38 2.61 -11.26
N GLY A 89 10.38 2.56 -9.93
CA GLY A 89 10.99 1.46 -9.17
C GLY A 89 11.28 1.86 -7.73
N TYR A 90 11.29 0.90 -6.81
CA TYR A 90 11.47 1.20 -5.38
C TYR A 90 12.72 2.05 -5.09
N ASN A 91 12.51 3.15 -4.37
CA ASN A 91 13.57 4.00 -3.86
C ASN A 91 13.40 4.18 -2.34
N PRO A 92 14.21 3.51 -1.50
CA PRO A 92 14.09 3.59 -0.05
C PRO A 92 14.31 5.02 0.48
N ALA A 93 15.10 5.84 -0.22
CA ALA A 93 15.32 7.23 0.16
C ALA A 93 14.13 8.15 -0.13
N ALA A 94 13.07 7.63 -0.77
CA ALA A 94 11.82 8.34 -1.08
C ALA A 94 10.61 7.76 -0.30
N GLU A 95 10.83 6.73 0.50
CA GLU A 95 9.79 6.07 1.28
C GLU A 95 9.41 6.91 2.51
N VAL A 96 8.12 6.95 2.81
CA VAL A 96 7.57 7.65 3.99
C VAL A 96 6.71 6.73 4.86
N GLN A 97 6.24 5.60 4.32
CA GLN A 97 5.42 4.64 5.04
C GLN A 97 5.73 3.23 4.56
N THR A 98 5.86 2.30 5.51
CA THR A 98 5.90 0.86 5.29
C THR A 98 4.66 0.24 5.94
N ILE A 99 3.95 -0.62 5.22
CA ILE A 99 2.83 -1.41 5.77
C ILE A 99 3.15 -2.89 5.58
N THR A 100 3.25 -3.63 6.68
CA THR A 100 3.39 -5.08 6.65
C THR A 100 2.02 -5.75 6.82
N LEU A 101 1.61 -6.52 5.81
CA LEU A 101 0.43 -7.37 5.86
C LEU A 101 0.87 -8.76 6.31
N GLN A 102 0.64 -9.06 7.58
CA GLN A 102 1.12 -10.29 8.20
C GLN A 102 0.36 -11.51 7.66
N ASN A 103 1.10 -12.56 7.28
CA ASN A 103 0.58 -13.81 6.73
C ASN A 103 -0.27 -13.63 5.45
N VAL A 104 0.00 -12.58 4.68
CA VAL A 104 -0.75 -12.22 3.49
C VAL A 104 0.18 -12.18 2.28
N ASP A 105 -0.24 -12.81 1.19
CA ASP A 105 0.46 -12.78 -0.09
C ASP A 105 -0.39 -12.06 -1.14
N LEU A 106 -0.08 -10.78 -1.39
CA LEU A 106 -0.66 -10.01 -2.51
C LEU A 106 0.17 -10.12 -3.79
N VAL A 107 1.42 -10.58 -3.69
CA VAL A 107 2.35 -10.67 -4.84
C VAL A 107 2.00 -11.87 -5.71
N GLY A 108 1.72 -13.03 -5.11
CA GLY A 108 1.31 -14.24 -5.80
C GLY A 108 2.24 -14.60 -6.97
N SER A 109 1.70 -14.58 -8.19
CA SER A 109 2.45 -14.85 -9.44
C SER A 109 2.74 -13.60 -10.27
N TYR A 110 2.44 -12.41 -9.75
CA TYR A 110 2.66 -11.15 -10.46
C TYR A 110 4.16 -10.84 -10.53
N THR A 111 4.60 -10.23 -11.64
CA THR A 111 6.02 -9.97 -11.91
C THR A 111 6.41 -8.50 -11.75
N ASN A 112 5.45 -7.61 -11.49
CA ASN A 112 5.69 -6.20 -11.23
C ASN A 112 4.56 -5.58 -10.39
N ASP A 113 4.84 -4.41 -9.81
CA ASP A 113 3.90 -3.66 -8.97
C ASP A 113 2.63 -3.27 -9.72
N GLN A 114 2.72 -2.93 -11.01
CA GLN A 114 1.56 -2.53 -11.81
C GLN A 114 0.49 -3.63 -11.86
N GLN A 115 0.88 -4.90 -11.98
CA GLN A 115 -0.05 -6.02 -11.97
C GLN A 115 -0.71 -6.22 -10.59
N ILE A 116 0.06 -6.05 -9.51
CA ILE A 116 -0.44 -6.15 -8.14
C ILE A 116 -1.44 -5.01 -7.89
N ILE A 117 -1.06 -3.77 -8.20
CA ILE A 117 -1.91 -2.58 -8.08
C ILE A 117 -3.21 -2.78 -8.86
N GLN A 118 -3.14 -3.23 -10.12
CA GLN A 118 -4.34 -3.49 -10.92
C GLN A 118 -5.22 -4.55 -10.27
N ASN A 119 -4.65 -5.64 -9.74
CA ASN A 119 -5.41 -6.64 -9.01
C ASN A 119 -6.12 -6.05 -7.77
N LEU A 120 -5.44 -5.20 -7.01
CA LEU A 120 -6.03 -4.55 -5.83
C LEU A 120 -7.16 -3.61 -6.21
N LEU A 121 -7.00 -2.81 -7.26
CA LEU A 121 -8.06 -1.93 -7.78
C LEU A 121 -9.27 -2.73 -8.26
N ASP A 122 -9.05 -3.77 -9.09
CA ASP A 122 -10.12 -4.62 -9.62
C ASP A 122 -10.90 -5.34 -8.51
N ASN A 123 -10.22 -5.72 -7.43
CA ASN A 123 -10.82 -6.38 -6.27
C ASN A 123 -11.26 -5.41 -5.17
N GLN A 124 -11.26 -4.10 -5.44
CA GLN A 124 -11.69 -3.04 -4.52
C GLN A 124 -10.95 -3.09 -3.16
N LYS A 125 -9.65 -3.35 -3.20
CA LYS A 125 -8.75 -3.46 -2.03
C LYS A 125 -7.85 -2.25 -1.83
N LEU A 126 -7.77 -1.38 -2.83
CA LEU A 126 -6.99 -0.16 -2.79
C LEU A 126 -7.92 1.00 -3.11
N ILE A 127 -7.89 2.02 -2.27
CA ILE A 127 -8.61 3.27 -2.48
C ILE A 127 -7.56 4.39 -2.56
N THR A 128 -7.58 5.11 -3.68
CA THR A 128 -6.79 6.31 -4.01
C THR A 128 -7.71 7.29 -4.73
N ASP A 129 -7.26 8.51 -5.05
CA ASP A 129 -8.10 9.49 -5.75
C ASP A 129 -8.28 9.19 -7.25
#